data_AF-S7PUJ7-F1
#
_entry.id   AF-S7PUJ7-F1
#
_cell.length_a   1.000
_cell.length_b   1.000
_cell.length_c   1.000
_cell.angle_alpha   90.00
_cell.angle_beta   90.00
_cell.angle_gamma   90.00
#
_symmetry.space_group_name_H-M   'P 1'
#
loop_
_entity.id
_entity.type
_entity.pdbx_description
1 polymer ?
#
loop_
_entity_poly.entity_id
_entity_poly.type
_entity_poly.pdbx_seq_one_letter_code
_entity_poly.pdbx_strand_id
1 'polypeptide(L)'
;MSHGRIVQQWRMMTVALLESFPVQFIRDTDKTPQSSYKKQYIPFPGHRPDQISRWYGKRRIEGLPYKHLITHHQEPSHRYLISSYDDHYNRHNYNPDLPSHRTWNSHKLLWLPERNDFPLLAPPTNYGLYEQLKQRWLTPEAGLPKSTYTLSYPRPQLYALSRREHAIPVPPQRLQPVPRF
;
A
#
# COMPACT_ATOMS: atom_id res chain seq x y z
N MET A 1 -64.71 64.85 -36.01
CA MET A 1 -64.23 63.46 -35.85
C MET A 1 -63.08 63.43 -34.82
N SER A 2 -63.41 63.43 -33.52
CA SER A 2 -62.46 63.68 -32.41
C SER A 2 -62.41 62.54 -31.38
N HIS A 3 -62.77 61.32 -31.77
CA HIS A 3 -62.77 60.16 -30.86
C HIS A 3 -61.58 59.20 -31.09
N GLY A 4 -60.80 59.39 -32.17
CA GLY A 4 -59.67 58.51 -32.52
C GLY A 4 -58.34 58.81 -31.79
N ARG A 5 -58.11 60.05 -31.36
CA ARG A 5 -56.83 60.44 -30.71
C ARG A 5 -56.75 60.03 -29.25
N ILE A 6 -57.85 60.07 -28.51
CA ILE A 6 -57.87 59.73 -27.08
C ILE A 6 -57.60 58.23 -26.91
N VAL A 7 -58.26 57.37 -27.68
CA VAL A 7 -58.07 55.91 -27.59
C VAL A 7 -56.64 55.49 -27.99
N GLN A 8 -56.03 56.16 -28.99
CA GLN A 8 -54.63 55.91 -29.35
C GLN A 8 -53.66 56.38 -28.26
N GLN A 9 -53.94 57.48 -27.58
CA GLN A 9 -53.08 58.01 -26.52
C GLN A 9 -53.11 57.13 -25.26
N TRP A 10 -54.28 56.59 -24.88
CA TRP A 10 -54.38 55.63 -23.78
C TRP A 10 -53.70 54.29 -24.10
N ARG A 11 -53.80 53.81 -25.34
CA ARG A 11 -53.16 52.55 -25.77
C ARG A 11 -51.63 52.65 -25.85
N MET A 12 -51.11 53.83 -26.22
CA MET A 12 -49.68 54.13 -26.19
C MET A 12 -49.12 54.18 -24.75
N MET A 13 -49.87 54.73 -23.79
CA MET A 13 -49.43 54.77 -22.39
C MET A 13 -49.41 53.39 -21.71
N THR A 14 -50.31 52.48 -22.08
CA THR A 14 -50.31 51.10 -21.53
C THR A 14 -49.16 50.24 -22.05
N VAL A 15 -48.75 50.43 -23.30
CA VAL A 15 -47.59 49.72 -23.88
C VAL A 15 -46.29 50.29 -23.31
N ALA A 16 -46.19 51.63 -23.19
CA ALA A 16 -45.03 52.28 -22.59
C ALA A 16 -44.82 51.93 -21.10
N LEU A 17 -45.88 51.61 -20.34
CA LEU A 17 -45.76 51.19 -18.93
C LEU A 17 -45.33 49.72 -18.76
N LEU A 18 -45.53 48.86 -19.77
CA LEU A 18 -45.04 47.47 -19.74
C LEU A 18 -43.61 47.34 -20.27
N GLU A 19 -43.17 48.26 -21.14
CA GLU A 19 -41.82 48.24 -21.73
C GLU A 19 -40.77 49.05 -20.95
N SER A 20 -41.16 49.85 -19.95
CA SER A 20 -40.25 50.80 -19.26
C SER A 20 -39.56 50.25 -18.00
N PHE A 21 -39.79 49.00 -17.64
CA PHE A 21 -39.00 48.33 -16.62
C PHE A 21 -38.24 47.18 -17.27
N PRO A 22 -36.93 47.31 -17.56
CA PRO A 22 -36.13 46.13 -17.79
C PRO A 22 -36.23 45.31 -16.49
N VAL A 23 -36.96 44.20 -16.53
CA VAL A 23 -36.87 43.18 -15.48
C VAL A 23 -35.47 42.60 -15.61
N GLN A 24 -34.50 43.29 -15.02
CA GLN A 24 -33.16 42.79 -14.90
C GLN A 24 -33.28 41.52 -14.05
N PHE A 25 -32.89 40.38 -14.61
CA PHE A 25 -32.81 39.15 -13.85
C PHE A 25 -31.81 39.38 -12.72
N ILE A 26 -32.34 39.66 -11.53
CA ILE A 26 -31.55 39.72 -10.31
C ILE A 26 -31.08 38.29 -10.09
N ARG A 27 -29.77 38.05 -10.28
CA ARG A 27 -29.18 36.78 -9.83
C ARG A 27 -29.29 36.77 -8.31
N ASP A 28 -30.08 35.84 -7.77
CA ASP A 28 -30.00 35.49 -6.37
C ASP A 28 -28.56 35.03 -6.08
N THR A 29 -27.79 35.90 -5.45
CA THR A 29 -26.39 35.65 -5.05
C THR A 29 -26.27 34.79 -3.81
N ASP A 30 -27.37 34.52 -3.13
CA ASP A 30 -27.38 33.87 -1.82
C ASP A 30 -27.02 32.38 -1.89
N LYS A 31 -27.09 31.76 -3.08
CA LYS A 31 -26.83 30.33 -3.27
C LYS A 31 -25.92 30.10 -4.46
N THR A 32 -24.76 29.49 -4.20
CA THR A 32 -23.83 29.08 -5.25
C THR A 32 -24.52 28.06 -6.18
N PRO A 33 -24.56 28.29 -7.50
CA PRO A 33 -25.24 27.38 -8.43
C PRO A 33 -24.57 26.00 -8.39
N GLN A 34 -25.32 24.99 -7.96
CA GLN A 34 -24.87 23.60 -7.94
C GLN A 34 -25.21 22.91 -9.27
N SER A 35 -24.32 22.03 -9.73
CA SER A 35 -24.56 21.20 -10.91
C SER A 35 -25.81 20.32 -10.72
N SER A 36 -26.48 19.98 -11.82
CA SER A 36 -27.60 19.03 -11.81
C SER A 36 -27.21 17.70 -11.18
N TYR A 37 -25.99 17.23 -11.44
CA TYR A 37 -25.42 16.03 -10.82
C TYR A 37 -25.43 16.09 -9.28
N LYS A 38 -24.98 17.19 -8.68
CA LYS A 38 -24.93 17.33 -7.22
C LYS A 38 -26.32 17.50 -6.58
N LYS A 39 -27.29 17.99 -7.36
CA LYS A 39 -28.70 18.03 -6.94
C LYS A 39 -29.36 16.64 -6.94
N GLN A 40 -28.96 15.79 -7.89
CA GLN A 40 -29.51 14.44 -8.05
C GLN A 40 -28.81 13.40 -7.18
N TYR A 41 -27.50 13.55 -6.97
CA TYR A 41 -26.70 12.65 -6.17
C TYR A 41 -26.45 13.24 -4.79
N ILE A 42 -27.27 12.83 -3.82
CA ILE A 42 -27.09 13.16 -2.41
C ILE A 42 -26.19 12.07 -1.79
N PRO A 43 -24.96 12.37 -1.38
CA PRO A 43 -24.12 11.39 -0.71
C PRO A 43 -24.78 11.05 0.63
N PHE A 44 -25.15 9.78 0.82
CA PHE A 44 -25.67 9.31 2.10
C PHE A 44 -24.49 9.15 3.07
N PRO A 45 -24.35 10.01 4.10
CA PRO A 45 -23.25 9.89 5.05
C PRO A 45 -23.40 8.57 5.82
N GLY A 46 -22.39 7.71 5.75
CA GLY A 46 -22.39 6.41 6.44
C GLY A 46 -22.94 5.23 5.64
N HIS A 47 -23.51 5.46 4.44
CA HIS A 47 -23.88 4.35 3.57
C HIS A 47 -22.63 3.77 2.90
N ARG A 48 -22.09 2.71 3.50
CA ARG A 48 -21.13 1.82 2.83
C ARG A 48 -21.91 0.73 2.12
N PRO A 49 -21.62 0.41 0.85
CA PRO A 49 -22.22 -0.74 0.20
C PRO A 49 -21.95 -1.97 1.05
N ASP A 50 -23.00 -2.74 1.34
CA ASP A 50 -22.91 -3.90 2.23
C ASP A 50 -21.85 -4.87 1.72
N GLN A 51 -20.79 -5.04 2.53
CA GLN A 51 -19.66 -5.90 2.20
C GLN A 51 -20.09 -7.37 2.10
N ILE A 52 -21.13 -7.75 2.87
CA ILE A 52 -21.68 -9.10 2.88
C ILE A 52 -22.38 -9.39 1.55
N SER A 53 -23.29 -8.52 1.13
CA SER A 53 -23.97 -8.62 -0.17
C SER A 53 -22.99 -8.65 -1.35
N ARG A 54 -21.94 -7.81 -1.33
CA ARG A 54 -20.88 -7.84 -2.36
C ARG A 54 -20.11 -9.16 -2.37
N TRP A 55 -19.78 -9.68 -1.19
CA TRP A 55 -19.02 -10.92 -1.06
C TRP A 55 -19.83 -12.15 -1.51
N TYR A 56 -21.13 -12.21 -1.20
CA TYR A 56 -22.01 -13.26 -1.71
C TYR A 56 -22.16 -13.20 -3.24
N GLY A 57 -22.32 -12.02 -3.82
CA GLY A 57 -22.36 -11.84 -5.28
C GLY A 57 -21.07 -12.35 -5.94
N LYS A 58 -19.91 -12.01 -5.38
CA LYS A 58 -18.60 -12.47 -5.88
C LYS A 58 -18.45 -13.99 -5.76
N ARG A 59 -18.78 -14.60 -4.61
CA ARG A 59 -18.71 -16.06 -4.42
C ARG A 59 -19.64 -16.86 -5.34
N ARG A 60 -20.80 -16.31 -5.70
CA ARG A 60 -21.72 -16.98 -6.64
C ARG A 60 -21.19 -17.02 -8.07
N ILE A 61 -20.30 -16.08 -8.43
CA ILE A 61 -19.67 -15.97 -9.76
C ILE A 61 -18.30 -16.69 -9.77
N GLU A 62 -17.65 -16.82 -8.61
CA GLU A 62 -16.48 -17.67 -8.42
C GLU A 62 -16.88 -19.13 -8.70
N GLY A 63 -16.69 -19.57 -9.95
CA GLY A 63 -17.03 -20.91 -10.45
C GLY A 63 -16.17 -22.02 -9.84
N LEU A 64 -15.68 -22.95 -10.67
CA LEU A 64 -14.89 -24.06 -10.15
C LEU A 64 -13.62 -23.55 -9.44
N PRO A 65 -13.33 -23.99 -8.19
CA PRO A 65 -12.13 -23.58 -7.49
C PRO A 65 -10.87 -23.95 -8.29
N TYR A 66 -9.95 -22.99 -8.42
CA TYR A 66 -8.69 -23.10 -9.17
C TYR A 66 -7.90 -24.37 -8.84
N LYS A 67 -7.95 -24.83 -7.59
CA LYS A 67 -7.32 -26.08 -7.16
C LYS A 67 -7.69 -27.24 -8.09
N HIS A 68 -8.97 -27.43 -8.43
CA HIS A 68 -9.41 -28.56 -9.24
C HIS A 68 -9.01 -28.46 -10.71
N LEU A 69 -8.66 -27.26 -11.19
CA LEU A 69 -8.24 -27.04 -12.58
C LEU A 69 -6.78 -27.43 -12.80
N ILE A 70 -5.93 -27.31 -11.77
CA ILE A 70 -4.47 -27.37 -11.93
C ILE A 70 -3.84 -28.47 -11.09
N THR A 71 -4.50 -28.95 -10.04
CA THR A 71 -3.97 -30.07 -9.26
C THR A 71 -4.13 -31.36 -10.06
N HIS A 72 -2.99 -31.89 -10.51
CA HIS A 72 -2.89 -33.26 -10.97
C HIS A 72 -2.96 -34.17 -9.72
N HIS A 73 -3.80 -35.21 -9.73
CA HIS A 73 -3.88 -36.23 -8.66
C HIS A 73 -4.14 -35.77 -7.21
N GLN A 74 -4.79 -34.62 -7.01
CA GLN A 74 -5.09 -34.09 -5.65
C GLN A 74 -3.85 -33.88 -4.78
N GLU A 75 -2.69 -33.62 -5.39
CA GLU A 75 -1.47 -33.43 -4.63
C GLU A 75 -1.52 -32.11 -3.82
N PRO A 76 -1.09 -32.15 -2.54
CA PRO A 76 -0.94 -30.94 -1.77
C PRO A 76 0.18 -30.08 -2.35
N SER A 77 -0.06 -28.77 -2.49
CA SER A 77 0.92 -27.83 -3.05
C SER A 77 2.26 -27.77 -2.30
N HIS A 78 2.25 -28.12 -1.01
CA HIS A 78 3.41 -28.10 -0.12
C HIS A 78 4.10 -29.48 0.00
N ARG A 79 3.83 -30.41 -0.91
CA ARG A 79 4.40 -31.76 -0.86
C ARG A 79 5.90 -31.80 -1.20
N TYR A 80 6.34 -30.99 -2.16
CA TYR A 80 7.70 -31.02 -2.71
C TYR A 80 8.46 -29.74 -2.35
N LEU A 81 9.01 -29.70 -1.14
CA LEU A 81 9.72 -28.53 -0.60
C LEU A 81 11.25 -28.63 -0.69
N ILE A 82 11.77 -29.79 -1.12
CA ILE A 82 13.19 -30.08 -1.22
C ILE A 82 13.57 -30.16 -2.70
N SER A 83 14.60 -29.42 -3.08
CA SER A 83 15.16 -29.48 -4.43
C SER A 83 16.14 -30.64 -4.57
N SER A 84 16.36 -31.13 -5.80
CA SER A 84 17.37 -32.16 -6.08
C SER A 84 18.78 -31.74 -5.65
N TYR A 85 19.09 -30.44 -5.71
CA TYR A 85 20.35 -29.89 -5.22
C TYR A 85 20.49 -30.06 -3.70
N ASP A 86 19.47 -29.65 -2.93
CA ASP A 86 19.47 -29.72 -1.47
C ASP A 86 19.56 -31.17 -0.98
N ASP A 87 18.81 -32.07 -1.62
CA ASP A 87 18.80 -33.50 -1.35
C ASP A 87 20.18 -34.16 -1.63
N HIS A 88 20.86 -33.75 -2.70
CA HIS A 88 22.21 -34.23 -3.00
C HIS A 88 23.25 -33.71 -2.00
N TYR A 89 23.19 -32.43 -1.65
CA TYR A 89 24.16 -31.79 -0.78
C TYR A 89 24.05 -32.27 0.67
N ASN A 90 22.83 -32.34 1.21
CA ASN A 90 22.57 -32.76 2.59
C ASN A 90 22.60 -34.28 2.77
N ARG A 91 22.76 -35.04 1.69
CA ARG A 91 22.73 -36.51 1.69
C ARG A 91 21.45 -37.08 2.31
N HIS A 92 20.32 -36.38 2.17
CA HIS A 92 19.02 -36.99 2.49
C HIS A 92 18.74 -38.22 1.62
N ASN A 93 19.39 -38.25 0.44
CA ASN A 93 19.39 -39.22 -0.64
C ASN A 93 19.72 -40.71 -0.36
N TYR A 94 19.87 -41.17 0.89
CA TYR A 94 20.09 -42.59 1.15
C TYR A 94 18.75 -43.34 1.33
N ASN A 95 18.10 -43.65 0.21
CA ASN A 95 17.04 -44.65 0.18
C ASN A 95 17.57 -45.92 -0.52
N PRO A 96 17.93 -46.98 0.23
CA PRO A 96 18.49 -48.19 -0.35
C PRO A 96 17.48 -49.00 -1.19
N ASP A 97 16.18 -48.69 -1.08
CA ASP A 97 15.11 -49.49 -1.69
C ASP A 97 14.82 -49.10 -3.15
N LEU A 98 15.34 -47.96 -3.62
CA LEU A 98 15.08 -47.45 -4.97
C LEU A 98 16.31 -47.57 -5.90
N PRO A 99 16.12 -48.04 -7.15
CA PRO A 99 17.20 -48.13 -8.11
C PRO A 99 17.68 -46.73 -8.52
N SER A 100 19.01 -46.58 -8.67
CA SER A 100 19.62 -45.30 -9.05
C SER A 100 19.25 -44.86 -10.48
N HIS A 101 19.05 -45.83 -11.37
CA HIS A 101 18.67 -45.61 -12.77
C HIS A 101 17.41 -46.38 -13.10
N ARG A 102 16.64 -45.81 -14.03
CA ARG A 102 15.47 -46.44 -14.64
C ARG A 102 15.85 -47.77 -15.31
N THR A 103 15.15 -48.84 -14.93
CA THR A 103 15.35 -50.20 -15.47
C THR A 103 14.12 -50.65 -16.26
N TRP A 104 14.33 -51.29 -17.43
CA TRP A 104 13.23 -51.87 -18.21
C TRP A 104 12.76 -53.17 -17.56
N ASN A 105 11.46 -53.29 -17.28
CA ASN A 105 10.87 -54.52 -16.79
C ASN A 105 10.16 -55.25 -17.94
N SER A 106 10.73 -56.38 -18.38
CA SER A 106 10.19 -57.19 -19.48
C SER A 106 8.83 -57.83 -19.17
N HIS A 107 8.54 -58.15 -17.91
CA HIS A 107 7.27 -58.75 -17.51
C HIS A 107 6.13 -57.75 -17.51
N LYS A 108 6.39 -56.51 -17.10
CA LYS A 108 5.40 -55.43 -17.05
C LYS A 108 5.39 -54.57 -18.31
N LEU A 109 6.35 -54.77 -19.23
CA LEU A 109 6.53 -53.99 -20.46
C LEU A 109 6.56 -52.47 -20.20
N LEU A 110 7.22 -52.07 -19.11
CA LEU A 110 7.33 -50.66 -18.72
C LEU A 110 8.70 -50.36 -18.11
N TRP A 111 9.10 -49.10 -18.24
CA TRP A 111 10.22 -48.57 -17.51
C TRP A 111 9.82 -48.41 -16.03
N LEU A 112 10.55 -49.06 -15.13
CA LEU A 112 10.33 -48.87 -13.71
C LEU A 112 10.73 -47.44 -13.30
N PRO A 113 10.00 -46.83 -12.38
CA PRO A 113 10.33 -45.51 -11.88
C PRO A 113 11.72 -45.53 -11.24
N GLU A 114 12.49 -44.47 -11.49
CA GLU A 114 13.79 -44.26 -10.89
C GLU A 114 13.69 -43.47 -9.59
N ARG A 115 14.82 -43.33 -8.88
CA ARG A 115 14.92 -42.49 -7.69
C ARG A 115 14.32 -41.09 -7.88
N ASN A 116 14.58 -40.42 -9.01
CA ASN A 116 14.10 -39.05 -9.25
C ASN A 116 12.57 -38.97 -9.45
N ASP A 117 11.91 -40.08 -9.79
CA ASP A 117 10.45 -40.13 -9.93
C ASP A 117 9.76 -40.09 -8.55
N PHE A 118 10.51 -40.35 -7.46
CA PHE A 118 10.03 -40.28 -6.08
C PHE A 118 10.81 -39.23 -5.28
N PRO A 119 10.45 -37.93 -5.42
CA PRO A 119 11.08 -36.88 -4.63
C PRO A 119 10.85 -37.09 -3.13
N LEU A 120 11.85 -36.71 -2.35
CA LEU A 120 11.83 -36.86 -0.89
C LEU A 120 10.69 -36.03 -0.26
N LEU A 121 9.87 -36.69 0.57
CA LEU A 121 8.82 -36.06 1.36
C LEU A 121 9.34 -35.72 2.75
N ALA A 122 10.08 -34.63 2.85
CA ALA A 122 10.60 -34.14 4.12
C ALA A 122 10.37 -32.62 4.25
N PRO A 123 10.38 -32.10 5.50
CA PRO A 123 10.34 -30.66 5.69
C PRO A 123 11.57 -29.98 5.04
N PRO A 124 11.43 -28.73 4.58
CA PRO A 124 12.51 -28.03 3.89
C PRO A 124 13.71 -27.79 4.81
N THR A 125 14.91 -27.97 4.25
CA THR A 125 16.16 -27.63 4.94
C THR A 125 16.34 -26.12 4.96
N ASN A 126 15.83 -25.48 6.01
CA ASN A 126 15.82 -24.01 6.11
C ASN A 126 17.07 -23.40 6.78
N TYR A 127 18.05 -24.21 7.23
CA TYR A 127 19.29 -23.77 7.90
C TYR A 127 19.10 -22.61 8.92
N GLY A 128 17.99 -22.58 9.66
CA GLY A 128 17.66 -21.51 10.61
C GLY A 128 17.15 -20.19 9.99
N LEU A 129 17.07 -20.04 8.67
CA LEU A 129 16.54 -18.85 7.99
C LEU A 129 15.11 -18.51 8.44
N TYR A 130 14.25 -19.53 8.54
CA TYR A 130 12.88 -19.36 8.99
C TYR A 130 12.82 -18.79 10.42
N GLU A 131 13.69 -19.27 11.31
CA GLU A 131 13.76 -18.81 12.69
C GLU A 131 14.23 -17.36 12.77
N GLN A 132 15.23 -16.99 11.98
CA GLN A 132 15.72 -15.62 11.88
C GLN A 132 14.64 -14.66 11.35
N LEU A 133 13.91 -15.04 10.30
CA LEU A 133 12.81 -14.23 9.76
C LEU A 133 11.67 -14.10 10.75
N LYS A 134 11.31 -15.19 11.43
CA LYS A 134 10.29 -15.18 12.47
C LYS A 134 10.66 -14.23 13.61
N GLN A 135 11.91 -14.26 14.06
CA GLN A 135 12.41 -13.30 15.05
C GLN A 135 12.30 -11.86 14.54
N ARG A 136 12.70 -11.60 13.29
CA ARG A 136 12.61 -10.27 12.68
C ARG A 136 11.16 -9.75 12.62
N TRP A 137 10.20 -10.58 12.24
CA TRP A 137 8.78 -10.17 12.19
C TRP A 137 8.16 -9.93 13.56
N LEU A 138 8.59 -10.70 14.56
CA LEU A 138 8.12 -10.53 15.94
C LEU A 138 8.79 -9.35 16.64
N THR A 139 9.93 -8.88 16.14
CA THR A 139 10.62 -7.72 16.70
C THR A 139 9.85 -6.47 16.26
N PRO A 140 9.15 -5.76 17.18
CA PRO A 140 8.52 -4.50 16.81
C PRO A 140 9.62 -3.52 16.39
N GLU A 141 9.44 -2.84 15.26
CA GLU A 141 10.31 -1.75 14.81
C GLU A 141 10.33 -0.67 15.92
N ALA A 142 11.34 -0.75 16.78
CA ALA A 142 11.41 0.05 17.99
C ALA A 142 11.91 1.46 17.66
N GLY A 143 10.97 2.38 17.45
CA GLY A 143 11.21 3.82 17.47
C GLY A 143 10.55 4.62 16.35
N LEU A 144 10.64 5.95 16.46
CA LEU A 144 10.32 6.88 15.39
C LEU A 144 11.03 6.42 14.09
N PRO A 145 10.40 6.53 12.90
CA PRO A 145 11.06 6.23 11.64
C PRO A 145 12.30 7.12 11.50
N LYS A 146 13.48 6.53 11.70
CA LYS A 146 14.77 7.19 11.53
C LYS A 146 15.14 7.12 10.05
N SER A 147 15.63 8.22 9.49
CA SER A 147 16.16 8.19 8.12
C SER A 147 17.36 7.24 8.05
N THR A 148 17.57 6.62 6.88
CA THR A 148 18.73 5.74 6.63
C THR A 148 20.04 6.41 7.03
N TYR A 149 20.19 7.70 6.73
CA TYR A 149 21.34 8.51 7.13
C TYR A 149 21.58 8.51 8.66
N THR A 150 20.52 8.65 9.46
CA THR A 150 20.62 8.70 10.92
C THR A 150 20.98 7.33 11.52
N LEU A 151 20.56 6.24 10.87
CA LEU A 151 20.92 4.87 11.27
C LEU A 151 22.36 4.52 10.87
N SER A 152 22.80 4.94 9.69
CA SER A 152 24.15 4.66 9.18
C SER A 152 25.24 5.47 9.91
N TYR A 153 24.92 6.67 10.39
CA TYR A 153 25.86 7.54 11.11
C TYR A 153 25.39 7.76 12.56
N PRO A 154 25.56 6.77 13.46
CA PRO A 154 25.24 6.95 14.87
C PRO A 154 26.13 8.05 15.45
N ARG A 155 25.54 8.92 16.27
CA ARG A 155 26.31 9.96 16.96
C ARG A 155 27.33 9.26 17.87
N PRO A 156 28.64 9.54 17.73
CA PRO A 156 29.64 8.95 18.59
C PRO A 156 29.37 9.34 20.04
N GLN A 157 29.74 8.44 20.97
CA GLN A 157 29.52 8.67 22.40
C GLN A 157 30.22 9.97 22.82
N LEU A 158 29.58 10.76 23.69
CA LEU A 158 30.05 12.12 24.02
C LEU A 158 31.48 12.16 24.57
N TYR A 159 31.97 11.09 25.18
CA TYR A 159 33.36 11.00 25.65
C TYR A 159 34.40 10.85 24.54
N ALA A 160 34.00 10.43 23.33
CA ALA A 160 34.89 10.38 22.17
C ALA A 160 35.16 11.78 21.60
N LEU A 161 34.33 12.76 21.96
CA LEU A 161 34.52 14.17 21.63
C LEU A 161 35.37 14.80 22.73
N SER A 162 36.70 14.75 22.59
CA SER A 162 37.58 15.53 23.46
C SER A 162 37.28 17.02 23.25
N ARG A 163 36.60 17.65 24.21
CA ARG A 163 36.43 19.11 24.22
C ARG A 163 37.80 19.72 24.48
N ARG A 164 38.44 20.29 23.46
CA ARG A 164 39.65 21.11 23.67
C ARG A 164 39.23 22.38 24.38
N GLU A 165 39.57 22.46 25.66
CA GLU A 165 39.46 23.70 26.42
C GLU A 165 40.65 24.59 26.05
N HIS A 166 40.40 25.61 25.23
CA HIS A 166 41.38 26.65 24.97
C HIS A 166 41.34 27.62 26.16
N ALA A 167 42.51 27.96 26.69
CA ALA A 167 42.61 29.00 27.70
C ALA A 167 42.02 30.29 27.13
N ILE A 168 40.95 30.79 27.74
CA ILE A 168 40.41 32.12 27.43
C ILE A 168 41.51 33.10 27.85
N PRO A 169 42.08 33.91 26.95
CA PRO A 169 43.10 34.87 27.34
C PRO A 169 42.50 35.85 28.33
N VAL A 170 42.91 35.76 29.60
CA VAL A 170 42.55 36.74 30.62
C VAL A 170 43.36 38.00 30.33
N PRO A 171 42.72 39.14 30.00
CA PRO A 171 43.46 40.38 29.78
C PRO A 171 44.15 40.78 31.11
N PRO A 172 45.43 41.21 31.06
CA PRO A 172 46.14 41.59 32.27
C PRO A 172 45.46 42.77 32.96
N GLN A 173 45.42 42.75 34.29
CA GLN A 173 44.87 43.83 35.10
C GLN A 173 45.66 45.12 34.84
N ARG A 174 44.96 46.21 34.51
CA ARG A 174 45.59 47.52 34.25
C ARG A 174 46.30 47.99 35.51
N LEU A 175 47.60 48.25 35.39
CA LEU A 175 48.41 48.91 36.43
C LEU A 175 47.79 50.28 36.73
N GLN A 176 47.39 50.50 37.99
CA GLN A 176 46.89 51.78 38.46
C GLN A 176 48.06 52.79 38.47
N PRO A 177 47.85 54.05 38.05
CA PRO A 177 48.91 55.05 38.05
C PRO A 177 49.32 55.39 39.49
N VAL A 178 50.64 55.44 39.72
CA VAL A 178 51.25 55.80 41.01
C VAL A 178 50.96 57.26 41.33
N PRO A 179 50.55 57.62 42.57
CA PRO A 179 50.30 59.00 42.94
C PRO A 179 51.62 59.79 42.89
N ARG A 180 51.62 60.92 42.18
CA ARG A 180 52.70 61.89 42.25
C ARG A 180 52.49 62.76 43.49
N PHE A 181 53.48 62.76 44.37
CA PHE A 181 53.60 63.70 45.48
C PHE A 181 54.03 65.08 44.98
#